data_AF-A0AAW7QS45-F1
#
_entry.id   AF-A0AAW7QS45-F1
#
_cell.length_a   1.000
_cell.length_b   1.000
_cell.length_c   1.000
_cell.angle_alpha   90.00
_cell.angle_beta   90.00
_cell.angle_gamma   90.00
#
_symmetry.space_group_name_H-M   'P 1'
#
loop_
_entity.id
_entity.type
_entity.pdbx_description
1 polymer ?
#
loop_
_entity_poly.entity_id
_entity_poly.type
_entity_poly.pdbx_seq_one_letter_code
_entity_poly.pdbx_strand_id
1 'polypeptide(L)' 'MRVERREGETVEQLIRRFNKGVVAERITKTYREKMHFISKSEQRKEKRRRAERNRRKKLAKAAALGLN' A
#
# COMPACT_ATOMS: atom_id res chain seq x y z
N MET A 1 -15.38 4.93 -2.78
CA MET A 1 -14.80 6.25 -2.50
C MET A 1 -15.38 7.33 -3.42
N ARG A 2 -15.75 8.50 -2.86
CA ARG A 2 -16.13 9.72 -3.58
C ARG A 2 -15.46 10.91 -2.89
N VAL A 3 -14.96 11.90 -3.64
CA VAL A 3 -14.38 13.14 -3.09
C VAL A 3 -15.11 14.33 -3.68
N GLU A 4 -15.58 15.22 -2.81
CA GLU A 4 -16.20 16.49 -3.22
C GLU A 4 -15.19 17.62 -3.20
N ARG A 5 -15.36 18.55 -4.15
CA ARG A 5 -14.54 19.75 -4.30
C ARG A 5 -14.79 20.68 -3.11
N ARG A 6 -13.72 21.22 -2.54
CA ARG A 6 -13.80 22.25 -1.49
C ARG A 6 -13.75 23.65 -2.10
N GLU A 7 -14.27 24.62 -1.37
CA GLU A 7 -14.13 26.03 -1.72
C GLU A 7 -12.65 26.43 -1.79
N GLY A 8 -12.29 27.23 -2.81
CA GLY A 8 -10.90 27.65 -3.05
C GLY A 8 -9.93 26.56 -3.51
N GLU A 9 -10.38 25.31 -3.65
CA GLU A 9 -9.53 24.19 -4.05
C GLU A 9 -9.34 24.15 -5.58
N THR A 10 -8.08 23.95 -6.03
CA THR A 10 -7.77 23.70 -7.44
C THR A 10 -8.13 22.27 -7.85
N VAL A 11 -8.31 22.04 -9.14
CA VAL A 11 -8.63 20.70 -9.66
C VAL A 11 -7.50 19.70 -9.35
N GLU A 12 -6.24 20.11 -9.42
CA GLU A 12 -5.10 19.26 -9.09
C GLU A 12 -5.08 18.83 -7.62
N GLN A 13 -5.46 19.73 -6.71
CA GLN A 13 -5.60 19.41 -5.29
C GLN A 13 -6.70 18.36 -5.06
N LEU A 14 -7.85 18.53 -5.72
CA LEU A 14 -8.94 17.57 -5.67
C LEU A 14 -8.51 16.19 -6.20
N ILE A 15 -7.86 16.14 -7.36
CA ILE A 15 -7.34 14.90 -7.96
C ILE A 15 -6.32 14.22 -7.03
N ARG A 16 -5.43 14.98 -6.38
CA ARG A 16 -4.47 14.41 -5.40
C ARG A 16 -5.18 13.77 -4.22
N ARG A 17 -6.23 14.40 -3.67
CA ARG A 17 -7.05 13.80 -2.59
C ARG A 17 -7.76 12.54 -3.05
N PHE A 18 -8.32 12.56 -4.25
CA PHE A 18 -8.92 11.37 -4.85
C PHE A 18 -7.89 10.24 -4.97
N ASN A 19 -6.73 10.48 -5.59
CA ASN A 19 -5.68 9.46 -5.70
C ASN A 19 -5.23 8.93 -4.33
N LYS A 20 -5.10 9.80 -3.34
CA LYS A 20 -4.79 9.41 -1.96
C LYS A 20 -5.85 8.47 -1.38
N GLY A 21 -7.13 8.77 -1.56
CA GLY A 21 -8.21 7.90 -1.09
C GLY A 21 -8.26 6.55 -1.84
N VAL A 22 -8.01 6.52 -3.15
CA VAL A 22 -7.95 5.27 -3.94
C VAL A 22 -6.87 4.34 -3.39
N VAL A 23 -5.70 4.90 -3.07
CA VAL A 23 -4.58 4.16 -2.48
C VAL A 23 -4.90 3.72 -1.04
N ALA A 24 -5.45 4.61 -0.21
CA ALA A 24 -5.78 4.32 1.18
C ALA A 24 -6.82 3.21 1.32
N GLU A 25 -7.89 3.26 0.52
CA GLU A 25 -8.93 2.21 0.45
C GLU A 25 -8.46 0.96 -0.31
N ARG A 26 -7.23 0.96 -0.84
CA ARG A 26 -6.62 -0.17 -1.57
C ARG A 26 -7.47 -0.67 -2.74
N ILE A 27 -8.25 0.21 -3.39
CA ILE A 27 -9.22 -0.16 -4.43
C ILE A 27 -8.51 -0.91 -5.57
N THR A 28 -7.48 -0.29 -6.16
CA THR A 28 -6.73 -0.89 -7.29
C THR A 28 -5.98 -2.16 -6.90
N LYS A 29 -5.43 -2.20 -5.68
CA LYS A 29 -4.73 -3.38 -5.16
C LYS A 29 -5.68 -4.57 -5.02
N THR A 30 -6.82 -4.35 -4.37
CA THR A 30 -7.82 -5.40 -4.13
C THR A 30 -8.35 -5.94 -5.45
N TYR A 31 -8.61 -5.05 -6.41
CA TYR A 31 -8.97 -5.45 -7.77
C TYR A 31 -7.93 -6.39 -8.37
N ARG A 32 -6.65 -5.98 -8.42
CA ARG A 32 -5.55 -6.80 -8.95
C ARG A 32 -5.39 -8.14 -8.23
N GLU A 33 -5.55 -8.17 -6.91
CA GLU A 33 -5.45 -9.41 -6.10
C GLU A 33 -6.59 -10.40 -6.39
N LYS A 34 -7.75 -9.90 -6.85
CA LYS A 34 -8.91 -10.74 -7.21
C LYS A 34 -8.94 -11.14 -8.69
N MET A 35 -8.11 -10.55 -9.55
CA MET A 35 -8.07 -10.85 -10.99
C MET A 35 -7.67 -12.29 -11.30
N HIS A 36 -6.85 -12.89 -10.45
CA HIS A 36 -6.33 -14.24 -10.66
C HIS A 36 -6.54 -15.09 -9.42
N PHE A 37 -6.86 -16.36 -9.65
CA PHE A 37 -6.91 -17.33 -8.57
C PHE A 37 -5.50 -17.57 -8.02
N ILE A 38 -5.36 -17.45 -6.70
CA ILE A 38 -4.13 -17.78 -5.97
C ILE A 38 -4.51 -18.74 -4.85
N SER A 39 -3.88 -19.91 -4.82
CA SER A 39 -4.15 -20.91 -3.78
C SER A 39 -3.81 -20.37 -2.38
N LYS A 40 -4.48 -20.90 -1.34
CA LYS A 40 -4.19 -20.51 0.05
C LYS A 40 -2.74 -20.78 0.45
N SER A 41 -2.11 -21.80 -0.13
CA SER A 41 -0.69 -22.11 0.12
C SER A 41 0.22 -21.01 -0.41
N GLU A 42 0.01 -20.58 -1.66
CA GLU A 42 0.80 -19.50 -2.27
C GLU A 42 0.57 -18.15 -1.56
N GLN A 43 -0.67 -17.85 -1.14
CA GLN A 43 -0.94 -16.67 -0.31
C GLN A 43 -0.13 -16.69 1.00
N ARG A 44 -0.04 -17.84 1.67
CA ARG A 44 0.77 -18.02 2.90
C ARG A 44 2.27 -17.88 2.62
N LYS A 45 2.74 -18.45 1.51
CA LYS A 45 4.15 -18.37 1.07
C LYS A 45 4.56 -16.92 0.82
N GLU A 46 3.75 -16.15 0.10
CA GLU A 46 4.03 -14.74 -0.17
C GLU A 46 3.96 -13.89 1.10
N LYS A 47 2.99 -14.14 1.99
CA LYS A 47 2.91 -13.46 3.30
C LYS A 47 4.19 -13.66 4.12
N ARG A 48 4.71 -14.89 4.18
CA ARG A 48 5.96 -15.22 4.87
C ARG A 48 7.16 -14.52 4.24
N ARG A 49 7.33 -14.59 2.91
CA ARG A 49 8.39 -13.88 2.19
C ARG A 49 8.36 -12.38 2.44
N ARG A 50 7.17 -11.78 2.42
CA ARG A 50 7.00 -10.33 2.70
C ARG A 50 7.37 -9.98 4.14
N ALA A 51 6.97 -10.79 5.11
CA ALA A 51 7.31 -10.57 6.51
C ALA A 51 8.83 -10.63 6.73
N GLU A 52 9.50 -11.61 6.13
CA GLU A 52 10.96 -11.72 6.19
C GLU A 52 11.66 -10.54 5.51
N ARG A 53 11.23 -10.15 4.30
CA ARG A 53 11.75 -8.94 3.63
C ARG A 53 11.60 -7.70 4.51
N ASN A 54 10.46 -7.53 5.17
CA ASN A 54 10.24 -6.41 6.08
C ASN A 54 11.15 -6.47 7.32
N ARG A 55 11.38 -7.66 7.88
CA ARG A 55 12.34 -7.85 8.99
C ARG A 55 13.74 -7.44 8.57
N ARG A 56 14.22 -7.93 7.42
CA ARG A 56 15.54 -7.57 6.86
C ARG A 56 15.67 -6.06 6.65
N LYS A 57 14.64 -5.42 6.06
CA LYS A 57 14.61 -3.96 5.88
C LYS A 57 14.66 -3.19 7.19
N LYS A 58 13.95 -3.64 8.23
CA LYS A 58 13.97 -3.01 9.56
C LYS A 58 15.36 -3.10 10.20
N LEU A 59 16.00 -4.27 10.15
CA LEU A 59 17.35 -4.48 10.66
C LEU A 59 18.38 -3.62 9.93
N ALA A 60 18.32 -3.59 8.59
CA ALA A 60 19.20 -2.73 7.79
C ALA A 60 19.02 -1.24 8.13
N LYS A 61 17.78 -0.79 8.36
CA LYS A 61 17.50 0.59 8.77
C LYS A 61 18.02 0.89 10.19
N ALA A 62 17.87 -0.04 11.13
CA ALA A 62 18.37 0.11 12.50
C ALA A 62 19.90 0.20 12.51
N ALA A 63 20.57 -0.71 11.79
CA ALA A 63 22.02 -0.70 11.62
C ALA A 63 22.52 0.62 10.98
N ALA A 64 21.85 1.12 9.95
CA ALA A 64 22.19 2.39 9.32
C ALA A 64 22.00 3.61 10.24
N LEU A 65 21.13 3.50 11.25
CA LEU A 65 20.89 4.56 12.25
C LEU A 65 21.75 4.37 13.51
N GLY A 66 22.61 3.35 13.58
CA GLY A 66 23.42 3.05 14.77
C GLY A 66 22.59 2.64 16.00
N LEU A 67 21.32 2.26 15.79
CA LEU A 67 20.44 1.80 16.85
C LEU A 67 20.60 0.28 16.96
N ASN A 68 21.29 -0.15 18.01
CA ASN A 68 21.45 -1.56 18.39
C ASN A 68 20.24 -2.06 19.18
#